data_AF-A0A835DKY6-F1
#
_entry.id   AF-A0A835DKY6-F1
#
_cell.length_a   1.000
_cell.length_b   1.000
_cell.length_c   1.000
_cell.angle_alpha   90.00
_cell.angle_beta   90.00
_cell.angle_gamma   90.00
#
_symmetry.space_group_name_H-M   'P 1'
#
loop_
_entity.id
_entity.type
_entity.pdbx_description
1 polymer ?
#
loop_
_entity_poly.entity_id
_entity_poly.type
_entity_poly.pdbx_seq_one_letter_code
_entity_poly.pdbx_strand_id
1 'polypeptide(L)'
;MGPQKRSDGGRTLEIEAKCKEGRWPQAGLGFEERGGHRVQQWRKIALRCAVVSFMEDLGFDEESIGRILCRCPEIFASNIEKTLKKKLKFLINIGISKDKLPRAIRKYPELLVSDIDRTLLPRMNYLMKMGLSKWEVASMVRRFSPLLGYSIDEVLRPKLEFLVNTMEKPVRDIVDYPRYFSYSLDKKIKPRFWVLKGRNVDCSLKDMLGKNDEDFAADYMGIGRMLIPPPYL
;
A
#
# COMPACT_ATOMS: atom_id res chain seq x y z
N MET A 1 23.24 45.28 -8.07
CA MET A 1 21.83 45.23 -7.63
C MET A 1 20.99 45.09 -8.89
N GLY A 2 20.25 44.04 -9.25
CA GLY A 2 19.92 42.69 -8.80
C GLY A 2 18.79 42.26 -9.75
N PRO A 3 18.76 41.05 -10.35
CA PRO A 3 17.73 40.73 -11.34
C PRO A 3 16.36 40.56 -10.69
N GLN A 4 15.39 41.30 -11.22
CA GLN A 4 13.97 41.27 -10.86
C GLN A 4 13.39 39.88 -11.16
N LYS A 5 13.03 39.12 -10.11
CA LYS A 5 12.24 37.88 -10.25
C LYS A 5 10.89 38.24 -10.88
N ARG A 6 10.65 37.80 -12.12
CA ARG A 6 9.29 37.76 -12.68
C ARG A 6 8.53 36.65 -11.94
N SER A 7 7.43 37.04 -11.31
CA SER A 7 6.52 36.15 -10.60
C SER A 7 5.75 35.28 -11.59
N ASP A 8 6.08 34.00 -11.64
CA ASP A 8 5.41 32.97 -12.45
C ASP A 8 4.08 32.49 -11.81
N GLY A 9 3.61 33.16 -10.75
CA GLY A 9 2.42 32.78 -9.99
C GLY A 9 1.08 33.24 -10.58
N GLY A 10 1.07 34.09 -11.61
CA GLY A 10 -0.15 34.68 -12.17
C GLY A 10 -0.85 33.83 -13.24
N ARG A 11 -0.10 33.05 -14.03
CA ARG A 11 -0.67 32.30 -15.17
C ARG A 11 -1.29 30.97 -14.78
N THR A 12 -0.78 30.32 -13.74
CA THR A 12 -1.27 29.02 -13.28
C THR A 12 -2.68 29.14 -12.69
N LEU A 13 -2.95 30.23 -11.96
CA LEU A 13 -4.25 30.53 -11.37
C LEU A 13 -5.32 30.86 -12.43
N GLU A 14 -4.92 31.48 -13.55
CA GLU A 14 -5.83 31.81 -14.65
C GLU A 14 -6.27 30.56 -15.45
N ILE A 15 -5.41 29.53 -15.51
CA ILE A 15 -5.70 28.26 -16.19
C ILE A 15 -6.60 27.37 -15.32
N GLU A 16 -6.37 27.34 -14.00
CA GLU A 16 -7.24 26.63 -13.05
C GLU A 16 -8.64 27.25 -12.96
N ALA A 17 -8.75 28.58 -13.00
CA ALA A 17 -10.03 29.29 -13.03
C ALA A 17 -10.83 28.97 -14.31
N LYS A 18 -10.17 28.92 -15.47
CA LYS A 18 -10.83 28.61 -16.76
C LYS A 18 -11.28 27.15 -16.88
N CYS A 19 -10.61 26.20 -16.21
CA CYS A 19 -11.06 24.81 -16.11
C CYS A 19 -12.32 24.64 -15.25
N LYS A 20 -12.46 25.41 -14.17
CA LYS A 20 -13.61 25.31 -13.26
C LYS A 20 -14.93 25.87 -13.84
N GLU A 21 -14.86 26.73 -14.85
CA GLU A 21 -16.04 27.42 -15.40
C GLU A 21 -16.63 26.82 -16.68
N GLY A 22 -16.05 25.74 -17.24
CA GLY A 22 -16.60 25.06 -18.43
C GLY A 22 -16.70 25.94 -19.70
N ARG A 23 -16.13 27.14 -19.69
CA ARG A 23 -16.10 28.08 -20.82
C ARG A 23 -14.70 28.11 -21.43
N TRP A 24 -14.42 27.16 -22.33
CA TRP A 24 -13.42 27.39 -23.37
C TRP A 24 -14.14 27.76 -24.68
N PRO A 25 -13.65 28.73 -25.48
CA PRO A 25 -14.44 29.32 -26.54
C PRO A 25 -14.75 28.28 -27.61
N GLN A 26 -16.05 28.01 -27.80
CA GLN A 26 -16.51 27.64 -29.12
C GLN A 26 -16.51 28.90 -29.98
N ALA A 27 -16.08 28.73 -31.23
CA ALA A 27 -16.01 29.71 -32.30
C ALA A 27 -14.79 30.66 -32.30
N GLY A 28 -14.03 30.56 -33.39
CA GLY A 28 -13.68 31.76 -34.14
C GLY A 28 -12.22 32.16 -34.21
N LEU A 29 -11.25 31.26 -34.31
CA LEU A 29 -9.95 31.59 -34.91
C LEU A 29 -9.44 30.41 -35.72
N GLY A 30 -9.37 30.58 -37.04
CA GLY A 30 -8.82 29.62 -37.97
C GLY A 30 -7.40 29.25 -37.55
N PHE A 31 -7.19 27.97 -37.26
CA PHE A 31 -5.86 27.41 -37.07
C PHE A 31 -5.76 26.18 -37.95
N GLU A 32 -5.04 26.37 -39.05
CA GLU A 32 -4.67 25.34 -40.01
C GLU A 32 -4.13 24.09 -39.30
N GLU A 33 -4.63 22.96 -39.77
CA GLU A 33 -4.25 21.61 -39.39
C GLU A 33 -2.75 21.38 -39.58
N ARG A 34 -1.94 21.58 -38.53
CA ARG A 34 -0.57 21.06 -38.49
C ARG A 34 -0.16 20.60 -37.08
N GLY A 35 -0.25 19.27 -36.90
CA GLY A 35 0.59 18.52 -35.95
C GLY A 35 -0.17 17.72 -34.88
N GLY A 36 -0.39 16.43 -35.15
CA GLY A 36 -0.93 15.45 -34.19
C GLY A 36 -0.14 15.29 -32.89
N HIS A 37 1.07 15.84 -32.79
CA HIS A 37 1.92 15.77 -31.59
C HIS A 37 1.41 16.65 -30.43
N ARG A 38 0.83 17.83 -30.72
CA ARG A 38 0.33 18.76 -29.69
C ARG A 38 -0.99 18.28 -29.08
N VAL A 39 -1.90 17.71 -29.88
CA VAL A 39 -3.16 17.13 -29.40
C VAL A 39 -2.90 15.94 -28.45
N GLN A 40 -1.87 15.13 -28.72
CA GLN A 40 -1.46 14.06 -27.81
C GLN A 40 -0.85 14.59 -26.50
N GLN A 41 -0.13 15.70 -26.55
CA GLN A 41 0.40 16.35 -25.35
C GLN A 41 -0.70 16.98 -24.48
N TRP A 42 -1.71 17.60 -25.11
CA TRP A 42 -2.91 18.11 -24.42
C TRP A 42 -3.79 17.00 -23.84
N ARG A 43 -3.95 15.87 -24.54
CA ARG A 43 -4.59 14.67 -23.97
C ARG A 43 -3.83 14.15 -22.75
N LYS A 44 -2.50 14.14 -22.75
CA LYS A 44 -1.67 13.76 -21.59
C LYS A 44 -1.83 14.74 -20.42
N ILE A 45 -1.93 16.05 -20.67
CA ILE A 45 -2.14 17.06 -19.61
C ILE A 45 -3.59 17.02 -19.08
N ALA A 46 -4.60 16.86 -19.94
CA ALA A 46 -6.00 16.72 -19.54
C ALA A 46 -6.30 15.39 -18.82
N LEU A 47 -5.64 14.28 -19.19
CA LEU A 47 -5.69 13.02 -18.43
C LEU A 47 -5.09 13.18 -17.03
N ARG A 48 -4.03 14.01 -16.88
CA ARG A 48 -3.44 14.33 -15.57
C ARG A 48 -4.43 15.05 -14.65
N CYS A 49 -5.41 15.79 -15.19
CA CYS A 49 -6.45 16.43 -14.40
C CYS A 49 -7.57 15.46 -14.00
N ALA A 50 -8.07 14.62 -14.91
CA ALA A 50 -9.24 13.79 -14.64
C ALA A 50 -8.99 12.70 -13.56
N VAL A 51 -7.82 12.06 -13.56
CA VAL A 51 -7.46 11.06 -12.54
C VAL A 51 -7.23 11.72 -11.18
N VAL A 52 -6.60 12.90 -11.16
CA VAL A 52 -6.37 13.67 -9.93
C VAL A 52 -7.71 14.10 -9.33
N SER A 53 -8.61 14.71 -10.12
CA SER A 53 -9.95 15.09 -9.63
C SER A 53 -10.76 13.88 -9.15
N PHE A 54 -10.67 12.74 -9.84
CA PHE A 54 -11.29 11.51 -9.36
C PHE A 54 -10.73 11.05 -8.00
N MET A 55 -9.43 11.22 -7.75
CA MET A 55 -8.83 10.90 -6.45
C MET A 55 -9.22 11.93 -5.39
N GLU A 56 -9.34 13.21 -5.74
CA GLU A 56 -9.87 14.25 -4.83
C GLU A 56 -11.32 13.93 -4.41
N ASP A 57 -12.18 13.51 -5.35
CA ASP A 57 -13.56 13.09 -5.09
C ASP A 57 -13.66 11.86 -4.17
N LEU A 58 -12.60 11.04 -4.12
CA LEU A 58 -12.49 9.90 -3.21
C LEU A 58 -11.97 10.30 -1.81
N GLY A 59 -11.63 11.57 -1.61
CA GLY A 59 -11.15 12.12 -0.35
C GLY A 59 -9.64 12.00 -0.15
N PHE A 60 -8.85 11.90 -1.22
CA PHE A 60 -7.40 12.01 -1.11
C PHE A 60 -6.97 13.48 -1.16
N ASP A 61 -6.05 13.85 -0.26
CA ASP A 61 -5.37 15.14 -0.31
C ASP A 61 -4.28 15.16 -1.40
N GLU A 62 -3.91 16.35 -1.86
CA GLU A 62 -2.92 16.56 -2.93
C GLU A 62 -1.58 15.86 -2.65
N GLU A 63 -1.10 15.92 -1.41
CA GLU A 63 0.16 15.29 -1.01
C GLU A 63 0.10 13.76 -1.12
N SER A 64 -1.00 13.16 -0.64
CA SER A 64 -1.28 11.74 -0.78
C SER A 64 -1.38 11.32 -2.25
N ILE A 65 -2.04 12.12 -3.10
CA ILE A 65 -2.14 11.88 -4.54
C ILE A 65 -0.74 11.88 -5.16
N GLY A 66 0.08 12.89 -4.87
CA GLY A 66 1.46 12.97 -5.34
C GLY A 66 2.27 11.73 -4.97
N ARG A 67 2.22 11.31 -3.70
CA ARG A 67 2.92 10.09 -3.22
C ARG A 67 2.44 8.82 -3.93
N ILE A 68 1.13 8.67 -4.14
CA ILE A 68 0.54 7.53 -4.83
C ILE A 68 1.06 7.47 -6.27
N LEU A 69 1.02 8.59 -6.98
CA LEU A 69 1.39 8.67 -8.39
C LEU A 69 2.91 8.52 -8.61
N CYS A 70 3.73 8.92 -7.64
CA CYS A 70 5.17 8.61 -7.67
C CYS A 70 5.46 7.11 -7.53
N ARG A 71 4.68 6.39 -6.73
CA ARG A 71 4.85 4.94 -6.52
C ARG A 71 4.24 4.10 -7.64
N CYS A 72 3.14 4.55 -8.21
CA CYS A 72 2.37 3.84 -9.23
C CYS A 72 1.99 4.79 -10.37
N PRO A 73 2.96 5.20 -11.22
CA PRO A 73 2.71 6.12 -12.33
C PRO A 73 1.72 5.58 -13.37
N GLU A 74 1.51 4.26 -13.44
CA GLU A 74 0.56 3.58 -14.33
C GLU A 74 -0.90 3.97 -14.04
N ILE A 75 -1.18 4.50 -12.85
CA ILE A 75 -2.50 5.03 -12.48
C ILE A 75 -2.90 6.17 -13.43
N PHE A 76 -1.95 6.99 -13.92
CA PHE A 76 -2.25 8.05 -14.90
C PHE A 76 -2.77 7.52 -16.23
N ALA A 77 -2.32 6.34 -16.65
CA ALA A 77 -2.75 5.71 -17.89
C ALA A 77 -4.03 4.89 -17.72
N SER A 78 -4.54 4.75 -16.49
CA SER A 78 -5.67 3.89 -16.18
C SER A 78 -7.00 4.55 -16.54
N ASN A 79 -7.92 3.77 -17.11
CA ASN A 79 -9.28 4.24 -17.35
C ASN A 79 -10.06 4.30 -16.02
N ILE A 80 -10.65 5.47 -15.71
CA ILE A 80 -11.38 5.69 -14.45
C ILE A 80 -12.56 4.71 -14.31
N GLU A 81 -13.42 4.61 -15.32
CA GLU A 81 -14.65 3.80 -15.27
C GLU A 81 -14.36 2.30 -15.35
N LYS A 82 -13.55 1.90 -16.34
CA LYS A 82 -13.31 0.49 -16.67
C LYS A 82 -12.28 -0.17 -15.75
N THR A 83 -11.39 0.61 -15.14
CA THR A 83 -10.29 0.08 -14.33
C THR A 83 -10.38 0.54 -12.88
N LEU A 84 -10.23 1.85 -12.60
CA LEU A 84 -10.10 2.34 -11.21
C LEU A 84 -11.37 2.07 -10.40
N LYS A 85 -12.55 2.43 -10.91
CA LYS A 85 -13.83 2.15 -10.23
C LYS A 85 -14.08 0.66 -10.05
N LYS A 86 -13.66 -0.21 -10.99
CA LYS A 86 -13.76 -1.66 -10.80
C LYS A 86 -12.88 -2.14 -9.65
N LYS A 87 -11.66 -1.63 -9.52
CA LYS A 87 -10.76 -1.95 -8.41
C LYS A 87 -11.31 -1.47 -7.07
N LEU A 88 -11.87 -0.26 -7.01
CA LEU A 88 -12.54 0.22 -5.81
C LEU A 88 -13.75 -0.64 -5.42
N LYS A 89 -14.60 -1.00 -6.38
CA LYS A 89 -15.74 -1.92 -6.16
C LYS A 89 -15.28 -3.27 -5.65
N PHE A 90 -14.21 -3.82 -6.21
CA PHE A 90 -13.61 -5.06 -5.71
C PHE A 90 -13.17 -4.92 -4.25
N LEU A 91 -12.42 -3.86 -3.91
CA LEU A 91 -11.98 -3.61 -2.53
C LEU A 91 -13.17 -3.47 -1.56
N ILE A 92 -14.26 -2.86 -1.99
CA ILE A 92 -15.51 -2.79 -1.21
C ILE A 92 -16.11 -4.19 -1.04
N ASN A 93 -16.24 -4.94 -2.13
CA ASN A 93 -16.86 -6.27 -2.14
C ASN A 93 -16.09 -7.28 -1.28
N ILE A 94 -14.78 -7.13 -1.14
CA ILE A 94 -13.99 -7.98 -0.25
C ILE A 94 -14.15 -7.61 1.23
N GLY A 95 -14.73 -6.44 1.55
CA GLY A 95 -15.05 -6.02 2.91
C GLY A 95 -14.31 -4.77 3.40
N ILE A 96 -13.64 -4.02 2.53
CA ILE A 96 -13.07 -2.72 2.89
C ILE A 96 -14.16 -1.66 2.77
N SER A 97 -14.58 -1.09 3.89
CA SER A 97 -15.60 -0.04 3.88
C SER A 97 -15.13 1.19 3.10
N LYS A 98 -16.08 1.90 2.47
CA LYS A 98 -15.78 3.04 1.57
C LYS A 98 -14.95 4.13 2.25
N ASP A 99 -15.21 4.40 3.52
CA ASP A 99 -14.49 5.36 4.36
C ASP A 99 -13.04 4.95 4.66
N LYS A 100 -12.72 3.65 4.56
CA LYS A 100 -11.36 3.12 4.80
C LYS A 100 -10.55 2.91 3.53
N LEU A 101 -11.17 3.02 2.35
CA LEU A 101 -10.47 2.89 1.06
C LEU A 101 -9.30 3.86 0.92
N PRO A 102 -9.43 5.18 1.20
CA PRO A 102 -8.33 6.10 0.99
C PRO A 102 -7.10 5.73 1.83
N ARG A 103 -7.31 5.31 3.08
CA ARG A 103 -6.24 4.87 3.97
C ARG A 103 -5.55 3.60 3.46
N ALA A 104 -6.30 2.62 2.94
CA ALA A 104 -5.75 1.37 2.42
C ALA A 104 -4.91 1.62 1.17
N ILE A 105 -5.44 2.39 0.22
CA ILE A 105 -4.78 2.74 -1.03
C ILE A 105 -3.54 3.60 -0.77
N ARG A 106 -3.61 4.59 0.14
CA ARG A 106 -2.43 5.40 0.50
C ARG A 106 -1.28 4.56 1.03
N LYS A 107 -1.58 3.52 1.83
CA LYS A 107 -0.55 2.62 2.36
C LYS A 107 0.04 1.72 1.28
N TYR A 108 -0.80 1.21 0.38
CA TYR A 108 -0.42 0.27 -0.67
C TYR A 108 -1.13 0.61 -1.99
N PRO A 109 -0.64 1.60 -2.76
CA PRO A 109 -1.26 2.04 -4.00
C PRO A 109 -1.26 0.96 -5.09
N GLU A 110 -0.41 -0.05 -4.94
CA GLU A 110 -0.30 -1.21 -5.80
C GLU A 110 -1.63 -1.98 -5.93
N LEU A 111 -2.56 -1.81 -4.98
CA LEU A 111 -3.94 -2.30 -5.10
C LEU A 111 -4.67 -1.74 -6.33
N LEU A 112 -4.33 -0.53 -6.77
CA LEU A 112 -4.93 0.12 -7.93
C LEU A 112 -4.26 -0.24 -9.25
N VAL A 113 -3.10 -0.89 -9.25
CA VAL A 113 -2.41 -1.35 -10.48
C VAL A 113 -2.39 -2.86 -10.64
N SER A 114 -2.51 -3.62 -9.54
CA SER A 114 -2.63 -5.08 -9.57
C SER A 114 -3.88 -5.57 -10.31
N ASP A 115 -3.76 -6.73 -10.97
CA ASP A 115 -4.87 -7.38 -11.65
C ASP A 115 -5.81 -8.05 -10.64
N ILE A 116 -7.12 -7.90 -10.82
CA ILE A 116 -8.09 -8.46 -9.88
C ILE A 116 -8.10 -9.98 -9.98
N ASP A 117 -8.26 -10.51 -11.19
CA ASP A 117 -8.56 -11.93 -11.43
C ASP A 117 -7.31 -12.80 -11.36
N ARG A 118 -6.16 -12.25 -11.76
CA ARG A 118 -4.87 -12.95 -11.79
C ARG A 118 -4.06 -12.77 -10.51
N THR A 119 -4.36 -11.77 -9.68
CA THR A 119 -3.49 -11.40 -8.56
C THR A 119 -4.25 -11.28 -7.26
N LEU A 120 -5.16 -10.31 -7.13
CA LEU A 120 -5.79 -10.01 -5.84
C LEU A 120 -6.76 -11.11 -5.39
N LEU A 121 -7.62 -11.59 -6.29
CA LEU A 121 -8.63 -12.61 -6.00
C LEU A 121 -8.00 -13.99 -5.71
N PRO A 122 -7.02 -14.50 -6.47
CA PRO A 122 -6.33 -15.75 -6.13
C PRO A 122 -5.68 -15.72 -4.75
N ARG A 123 -5.05 -14.59 -4.36
CA ARG A 123 -4.41 -14.45 -3.05
C ARG A 123 -5.43 -14.44 -1.91
N MET A 124 -6.58 -13.79 -2.14
CA MET A 124 -7.69 -13.82 -1.18
C MET A 124 -8.29 -15.22 -1.03
N ASN A 125 -8.55 -15.90 -2.15
CA ASN A 125 -9.09 -17.26 -2.16
C ASN A 125 -8.14 -18.25 -1.49
N TYR A 126 -6.83 -18.08 -1.69
CA TYR A 126 -5.82 -18.88 -1.02
C TYR A 126 -5.92 -18.75 0.51
N LEU A 127 -5.94 -17.53 1.04
CA LEU A 127 -6.09 -17.30 2.48
C LEU A 127 -7.40 -17.90 3.04
N MET A 128 -8.50 -17.81 2.28
CA MET A 128 -9.76 -18.42 2.66
C MET A 128 -9.69 -19.97 2.65
N LYS A 129 -9.00 -20.55 1.67
CA LYS A 129 -8.75 -22.00 1.61
C LYS A 129 -7.95 -22.50 2.81
N MET A 130 -7.14 -21.65 3.45
CA MET A 130 -6.40 -21.97 4.67
C MET A 130 -7.26 -21.89 5.94
N GLY A 131 -8.58 -21.74 5.81
CA GLY A 131 -9.53 -21.78 6.93
C GLY A 131 -9.90 -20.41 7.49
N LEU A 132 -9.50 -19.32 6.83
CA LEU A 132 -9.91 -17.97 7.20
C LEU A 132 -11.25 -17.59 6.56
N SER A 133 -12.10 -16.92 7.32
CA SER A 133 -13.31 -16.31 6.79
C SER A 133 -12.97 -15.11 5.90
N LYS A 134 -13.88 -14.80 4.97
CA LYS A 134 -13.81 -13.59 4.15
C LYS A 134 -13.59 -12.33 4.99
N TRP A 135 -14.27 -12.24 6.14
CA TRP A 135 -14.18 -11.10 7.04
C TRP A 135 -12.80 -10.99 7.72
N GLU A 136 -12.22 -12.11 8.17
CA GLU A 136 -10.88 -12.12 8.72
C GLU A 136 -9.86 -11.62 7.70
N VAL A 137 -9.90 -12.15 6.47
CA VAL A 137 -9.01 -11.70 5.38
C VAL A 137 -9.19 -10.21 5.11
N ALA A 138 -10.43 -9.72 5.01
CA ALA A 138 -10.71 -8.30 4.82
C ALA A 138 -10.13 -7.43 5.94
N SER A 139 -10.30 -7.87 7.19
CA SER A 139 -9.75 -7.21 8.37
C SER A 139 -8.21 -7.18 8.35
N MET A 140 -7.58 -8.24 7.86
CA MET A 140 -6.13 -8.29 7.67
C MET A 140 -5.67 -7.28 6.61
N VAL A 141 -6.30 -7.25 5.43
CA VAL A 141 -5.96 -6.31 4.34
C VAL A 141 -6.15 -4.85 4.78
N ARG A 142 -7.19 -4.56 5.56
CA ARG A 142 -7.42 -3.22 6.11
C ARG A 142 -6.30 -2.78 7.06
N ARG A 143 -5.81 -3.68 7.91
CA ARG A 143 -4.72 -3.40 8.87
C ARG A 143 -3.34 -3.37 8.19
N PHE A 144 -3.16 -4.23 7.20
CA PHE A 144 -1.92 -4.45 6.46
C PHE A 144 -2.20 -4.66 4.97
N SER A 145 -2.36 -3.54 4.26
CA SER A 145 -2.72 -3.49 2.84
C SER A 145 -1.77 -4.22 1.88
N PRO A 146 -0.44 -4.32 2.14
CA PRO A 146 0.47 -5.11 1.31
C PRO A 146 0.19 -6.61 1.29
N LEU A 147 -0.69 -7.15 2.14
CA LEU A 147 -0.96 -8.58 2.23
C LEU A 147 -1.28 -9.22 0.87
N LEU A 148 -2.17 -8.60 0.09
CA LEU A 148 -2.54 -9.10 -1.24
C LEU A 148 -1.50 -8.79 -2.31
N GLY A 149 -0.35 -8.21 -1.94
CA GLY A 149 0.82 -8.03 -2.79
C GLY A 149 1.76 -9.24 -2.81
N TYR A 150 1.70 -10.10 -1.78
CA TYR A 150 2.62 -11.21 -1.63
C TYR A 150 2.26 -12.40 -2.53
N SER A 151 3.29 -12.98 -3.16
CA SER A 151 3.16 -14.23 -3.92
C SER A 151 2.67 -15.37 -3.02
N ILE A 152 1.80 -16.21 -3.56
CA ILE A 152 1.30 -17.40 -2.86
C ILE A 152 2.46 -18.36 -2.64
N ASP A 153 3.18 -18.71 -3.70
CA ASP A 153 4.21 -19.75 -3.67
C ASP A 153 5.49 -19.31 -2.95
N GLU A 154 5.90 -18.05 -3.13
CA GLU A 154 7.17 -17.55 -2.59
C GLU A 154 7.07 -17.03 -1.16
N VAL A 155 5.87 -16.61 -0.73
CA VAL A 155 5.72 -15.89 0.54
C VAL A 155 4.60 -16.44 1.41
N LEU A 156 3.36 -16.49 0.91
CA LEU A 156 2.23 -16.85 1.77
C LEU A 156 2.32 -18.31 2.21
N ARG A 157 2.52 -19.24 1.27
CA ARG A 157 2.54 -20.68 1.54
C ARG A 157 3.71 -21.09 2.43
N PRO A 158 4.98 -20.78 2.14
CA PRO A 158 6.10 -21.25 2.96
C PRO A 158 6.02 -20.73 4.40
N LYS A 159 5.52 -19.50 4.59
CA LYS A 159 5.36 -18.90 5.92
C LYS A 159 4.17 -19.47 6.68
N LEU A 160 3.08 -19.83 6.01
CA LEU A 160 1.95 -20.51 6.65
C LEU A 160 2.30 -21.94 7.04
N GLU A 161 2.97 -22.68 6.15
CA GLU A 161 3.45 -24.03 6.45
C GLU A 161 4.40 -24.02 7.65
N PHE A 162 5.33 -23.06 7.72
CA PHE A 162 6.20 -22.92 8.89
C PHE A 162 5.41 -22.62 10.17
N LEU A 163 4.42 -21.71 10.10
CA LEU A 163 3.59 -21.34 11.25
C LEU A 163 2.83 -22.56 11.81
N VAL A 164 2.17 -23.31 10.94
CA VAL A 164 1.28 -24.41 11.35
C VAL A 164 2.06 -25.67 11.66
N ASN A 165 3.00 -26.06 10.78
CA ASN A 165 3.66 -27.37 10.87
C ASN A 165 4.92 -27.36 11.75
N THR A 166 5.57 -26.20 11.91
CA THR A 166 6.82 -26.11 12.67
C THR A 166 6.66 -25.35 13.98
N MET A 167 5.93 -24.23 13.95
CA MET A 167 5.63 -23.46 15.16
C MET A 167 4.42 -23.98 15.91
N GLU A 168 3.62 -24.87 15.30
CA GLU A 168 2.40 -25.45 15.88
C GLU A 168 1.39 -24.40 16.33
N LYS A 169 1.40 -23.22 15.68
CA LYS A 169 0.47 -22.12 15.96
C LYS A 169 -0.75 -22.18 15.04
N PRO A 170 -1.94 -21.79 15.54
CA PRO A 170 -3.13 -21.79 14.71
C PRO A 170 -3.01 -20.74 13.60
N VAL A 171 -3.63 -21.03 12.45
CA VAL A 171 -3.67 -20.08 11.32
C VAL A 171 -4.22 -18.72 11.76
N ARG A 172 -5.13 -18.68 12.74
CA ARG A 172 -5.75 -17.45 13.27
C ARG A 172 -4.74 -16.45 13.85
N ASP A 173 -3.55 -16.86 14.26
CA ASP A 173 -2.52 -15.93 14.77
C ASP A 173 -2.12 -14.87 13.72
N ILE A 174 -2.20 -15.20 12.42
CA ILE A 174 -1.93 -14.22 11.35
C ILE A 174 -3.05 -13.20 11.22
N VAL A 175 -4.27 -13.53 11.67
CA VAL A 175 -5.37 -12.57 11.72
C VAL A 175 -5.00 -11.49 12.71
N ASP A 176 -4.50 -11.84 13.89
CA ASP A 176 -4.09 -10.85 14.88
C ASP A 176 -2.84 -10.07 14.46
N TYR A 177 -1.91 -10.74 13.76
CA TYR A 177 -0.67 -10.13 13.31
C TYR A 177 -0.34 -10.35 11.82
N PRO A 178 -1.05 -9.68 10.88
CA PRO A 178 -0.87 -9.89 9.44
C PRO A 178 0.51 -9.48 8.93
N ARG A 179 1.21 -8.62 9.69
CA ARG A 179 2.57 -8.19 9.41
C ARG A 179 3.57 -9.36 9.41
N TYR A 180 3.19 -10.51 9.98
CA TYR A 180 3.94 -11.77 9.87
C TYR A 180 4.52 -12.00 8.47
N PHE A 181 3.70 -11.81 7.42
CA PHE A 181 4.11 -12.03 6.03
C PHE A 181 5.19 -11.05 5.51
N SER A 182 5.43 -9.93 6.20
CA SER A 182 6.46 -8.97 5.82
C SER A 182 7.87 -9.36 6.29
N TYR A 183 7.99 -10.21 7.31
CA TYR A 183 9.29 -10.60 7.84
C TYR A 183 9.91 -11.71 7.02
N SER A 184 11.22 -11.69 6.83
CA SER A 184 11.94 -12.77 6.18
C SER A 184 11.80 -14.08 6.97
N LEU A 185 11.47 -15.16 6.26
CA LEU A 185 11.34 -16.48 6.87
C LEU A 185 12.68 -16.93 7.46
N ASP A 186 13.75 -16.85 6.69
CA ASP A 186 15.06 -17.36 7.08
C ASP A 186 15.88 -16.39 7.94
N LYS A 187 15.72 -15.07 7.72
CA LYS A 187 16.52 -14.08 8.45
C LYS A 187 15.92 -13.63 9.78
N LYS A 188 14.61 -13.79 9.99
CA LYS A 188 13.95 -13.29 11.20
C LYS A 188 12.98 -14.27 11.85
N ILE A 189 12.10 -14.92 11.08
CA ILE A 189 11.10 -15.83 11.67
C ILE A 189 11.75 -17.08 12.26
N LYS A 190 12.50 -17.84 11.45
CA LYS A 190 13.18 -19.06 11.88
C LYS A 190 14.17 -18.81 13.03
N PRO A 191 15.10 -17.83 12.96
CA PRO A 191 16.07 -17.61 14.04
C PRO A 191 15.41 -17.33 15.38
N ARG A 192 14.40 -16.44 15.40
CA ARG A 192 13.70 -16.09 16.65
C ARG A 192 12.88 -17.26 17.20
N PHE A 193 12.20 -18.01 16.33
CA PHE A 193 11.48 -19.21 16.74
C PHE A 193 12.40 -20.23 17.43
N TRP A 194 13.56 -20.55 16.83
CA TRP A 194 14.47 -21.54 17.41
C TRP A 194 15.10 -21.10 18.73
N VAL A 195 15.39 -19.80 18.89
CA VAL A 195 15.85 -19.23 20.18
C VAL A 195 14.81 -19.44 21.27
N LEU A 196 13.54 -19.17 20.98
CA LEU A 196 12.43 -19.32 21.93
C LEU A 196 12.12 -20.79 22.24
N LYS A 197 12.11 -21.64 21.21
CA LYS A 197 11.90 -23.08 21.35
C LYS A 197 12.97 -23.74 22.23
N GLY A 198 14.25 -23.39 22.04
CA GLY A 198 15.34 -23.88 22.89
C GLY A 198 15.28 -23.41 24.34
N ARG A 199 14.49 -22.36 24.63
CA ARG A 199 14.25 -21.80 25.97
C ARG A 199 12.88 -22.18 26.53
N ASN A 200 12.10 -22.97 25.80
CA ASN A 200 10.72 -23.34 26.14
C ASN A 200 9.83 -22.12 26.43
N VAL A 201 10.01 -21.04 25.67
CA VAL A 201 9.19 -19.82 25.78
C VAL A 201 8.17 -19.81 24.66
N ASP A 202 6.88 -19.73 25.02
CA ASP A 202 5.81 -19.43 24.07
C ASP A 202 5.42 -17.95 24.15
N CYS A 203 5.16 -17.33 22.99
CA CYS A 203 4.69 -15.95 22.92
C CYS A 203 3.91 -15.68 21.62
N SER A 204 3.28 -14.50 21.55
CA SER A 204 2.54 -14.08 20.36
C SER A 204 3.48 -13.78 19.19
N LEU A 205 2.99 -13.88 17.95
CA LEU A 205 3.75 -13.46 16.76
C LEU A 205 4.20 -12.00 16.83
N LYS A 206 3.39 -11.14 17.48
CA LYS A 206 3.71 -9.72 17.66
C LYS A 206 4.89 -9.54 18.60
N ASP A 207 4.92 -10.25 19.73
CA ASP A 207 6.02 -10.13 20.69
C ASP A 207 7.30 -10.75 20.14
N MET A 208 7.17 -11.86 19.40
CA MET A 208 8.31 -12.51 18.75
C MET A 208 8.92 -11.63 17.66
N LEU A 209 8.12 -11.01 16.78
CA LEU A 209 8.61 -10.41 15.53
C LEU A 209 8.53 -8.88 15.48
N GLY A 210 7.63 -8.29 16.27
CA GLY A 210 7.43 -6.84 16.33
C GLY A 210 8.58 -6.09 17.00
N LYS A 211 9.32 -6.76 17.89
CA LYS A 211 10.50 -6.22 18.58
C LYS A 211 11.68 -6.04 17.62
N ASN A 212 12.53 -5.05 17.87
CA ASN A 212 13.86 -4.98 17.25
C ASN A 212 14.76 -6.13 17.81
N ASP A 213 16.02 -6.21 17.42
CA ASP A 213 16.89 -7.31 17.86
C ASP A 213 17.37 -7.13 19.31
N GLU A 214 17.59 -5.88 19.75
CA GLU A 214 17.99 -5.54 21.12
C GLU A 214 16.90 -5.88 22.13
N ASP A 215 15.67 -5.41 21.90
CA ASP A 215 14.50 -5.69 22.74
C ASP A 215 14.21 -7.20 22.80
N PHE A 216 14.35 -7.90 21.66
CA PHE A 216 14.15 -9.34 21.61
C PHE A 216 15.23 -10.07 22.44
N ALA A 217 16.50 -9.63 22.36
CA ALA A 217 17.59 -10.21 23.13
C ALA A 217 17.47 -9.90 24.63
N ALA A 218 17.05 -8.70 25.00
CA ALA A 218 16.82 -8.29 26.37
C ALA A 218 15.75 -9.18 27.02
N ASP A 219 14.62 -9.37 26.34
CA ASP A 219 13.47 -10.09 26.89
C ASP A 219 13.66 -11.61 26.90
N TYR A 220 14.32 -12.17 25.88
CA TYR A 220 14.32 -13.62 25.67
C TYR A 220 15.71 -14.26 25.70
N MET A 221 16.79 -13.48 25.56
CA MET A 221 18.14 -14.04 25.57
C MET A 221 18.88 -13.79 26.89
N GLY A 222 18.34 -12.96 27.79
CA GLY A 222 18.95 -12.64 29.08
C GLY A 222 20.17 -11.72 28.97
N ILE A 223 20.37 -11.09 27.80
CA ILE A 223 21.53 -10.24 27.50
C ILE A 223 21.31 -8.80 28.01
N GLY A 224 20.09 -8.46 28.42
CA GLY A 224 19.69 -7.10 28.84
C GLY A 224 20.12 -6.63 30.24
N ARG A 225 21.05 -7.31 30.94
CA ARG A 225 21.59 -6.85 32.25
C ARG A 225 23.11 -6.94 32.37
N MET A 226 23.85 -6.52 31.35
CA MET A 226 25.31 -6.37 31.45
C MET A 226 25.79 -5.03 30.90
N LEU A 227 25.19 -3.92 31.34
CA LEU A 227 25.78 -2.58 31.25
C LEU A 227 25.39 -1.74 32.48
N ILE A 228 25.80 -2.19 33.66
CA ILE A 228 26.09 -1.29 34.78
C ILE A 228 27.48 -1.69 35.26
N PRO A 229 28.56 -0.96 34.93
CA PRO A 229 29.85 -1.19 35.58
C PRO A 229 29.66 -0.91 37.08
N PRO A 230 30.24 -1.71 37.99
CA PRO A 230 30.14 -1.45 39.42
C PRO A 230 30.70 -0.03 39.69
N PRO A 231 30.02 0.78 40.51
CA PRO A 231 30.61 2.03 40.97
C PRO A 231 31.80 1.65 41.85
N TYR A 232 33.00 1.90 41.31
CA TYR A 232 34.28 2.09 41.98
C TYR A 232 34.51 1.30 43.28
N LEU A 233 35.39 0.29 43.20
CA LEU A 233 36.31 -0.06 44.28
C LEU A 233 37.74 0.10 43.75
#